data_AF-A0A257GZ19-F1
#
_entry.id   AF-A0A257GZ19-F1
#
_cell.length_a   1.000
_cell.length_b   1.000
_cell.length_c   1.000
_cell.angle_alpha   90.00
_cell.angle_beta   90.00
_cell.angle_gamma   90.00
#
_symmetry.space_group_name_H-M   'P 1'
#
loop_
_entity.id
_entity.type
_entity.pdbx_description
1 polymer ?
#
loop_
_entity_poly.entity_id
_entity_poly.type
_entity_poly.pdbx_seq_one_letter_code
_entity_poly.pdbx_strand_id
1 'polypeptide(L)'
;RGPRDMALWKGETTSDTLRLNLDTYHYATDLLGGFVQEVQAGPLAKTTLVAATGDHNVRTFGIYAESSRRYLMRQVPFVIWGDGLACGSQLSLPASHRDMFPTLLPLAGVRGPYVNSGRNLLLPVAAQPDPLNAPRALFYTGELRNAQGMWQLGQQNSFVCSGAPVATPTPCSFNALDDQQERARYALLDWNVRVSLRK
;
A
#
# COMPACT_ATOMS: atom_id res chain seq x y z
N ARG A 1 13.73 -16.86 -21.95
CA ARG A 1 12.86 -17.10 -20.77
C ARG A 1 13.24 -18.46 -20.20
N GLY A 2 13.79 -18.53 -18.99
CA GLY A 2 13.99 -19.81 -18.29
C GLY A 2 12.67 -20.33 -17.71
N PRO A 3 12.57 -21.62 -17.38
CA PRO A 3 11.41 -22.16 -16.67
C PRO A 3 11.27 -21.50 -15.29
N ARG A 4 10.04 -21.19 -14.87
CA ARG A 4 9.77 -20.69 -13.52
C ARG A 4 9.89 -21.81 -12.51
N ASP A 5 10.65 -21.57 -11.45
CA ASP A 5 10.59 -22.40 -10.26
C ASP A 5 9.30 -22.12 -9.49
N MET A 6 8.28 -22.95 -9.74
CA MET A 6 7.01 -22.85 -9.04
C MET A 6 7.09 -23.25 -7.58
N ALA A 7 8.19 -23.86 -7.11
CA ALA A 7 8.38 -24.13 -5.67
C ALA A 7 8.54 -22.85 -4.85
N LEU A 8 8.91 -21.73 -5.49
CA LEU A 8 8.97 -20.42 -4.85
C LEU A 8 7.59 -19.77 -4.66
N TRP A 9 6.57 -20.23 -5.41
CA TRP A 9 5.21 -19.71 -5.29
C TRP A 9 4.53 -20.30 -4.06
N LYS A 10 4.34 -19.46 -3.03
CA LYS A 10 3.65 -19.81 -1.78
C LYS A 10 2.18 -19.39 -1.79
N GLY A 11 1.64 -19.05 -2.95
CA GLY A 11 0.25 -18.63 -3.11
C GLY A 11 -0.64 -19.75 -3.60
N GLU A 12 -1.90 -19.43 -3.69
CA GLU A 12 -2.93 -20.32 -4.18
C GLU A 12 -2.70 -20.64 -5.67
N THR A 13 -2.95 -21.87 -6.08
CA THR A 13 -2.73 -22.33 -7.46
C THR A 13 -4.03 -22.63 -8.22
N THR A 14 -5.13 -22.05 -7.77
CA THR A 14 -6.49 -22.42 -8.18
C THR A 14 -6.95 -21.77 -9.49
N SER A 15 -6.17 -20.86 -10.08
CA SER A 15 -6.50 -20.23 -11.37
C SER A 15 -5.74 -20.88 -12.52
N ASP A 16 -6.47 -21.28 -13.56
CA ASP A 16 -5.89 -21.82 -14.80
C ASP A 16 -5.00 -20.80 -15.54
N THR A 17 -5.17 -19.50 -15.23
CA THR A 17 -4.35 -18.41 -15.80
C THR A 17 -3.13 -18.05 -14.94
N LEU A 18 -2.91 -18.70 -13.79
CA LEU A 18 -1.85 -18.35 -12.84
C LEU A 18 -0.48 -18.19 -13.51
N ARG A 19 -0.04 -19.22 -14.25
CA ARG A 19 1.29 -19.22 -14.89
C ARG A 19 1.44 -18.10 -15.91
N LEU A 20 0.38 -17.86 -16.71
CA LEU A 20 0.35 -16.75 -17.67
C LEU A 20 0.46 -15.40 -16.97
N ASN A 21 -0.30 -15.19 -15.88
CA ASN A 21 -0.23 -13.94 -15.11
C ASN A 21 1.15 -13.75 -14.46
N LEU A 22 1.78 -14.83 -13.97
CA LEU A 22 3.14 -14.75 -13.43
C LEU A 22 4.15 -14.41 -14.53
N ASP A 23 3.92 -14.88 -15.76
CA ASP A 23 4.72 -14.52 -16.93
C ASP A 23 4.58 -13.05 -17.32
N THR A 24 3.35 -12.51 -17.31
CA THR A 24 3.15 -11.09 -17.61
C THR A 24 3.74 -10.20 -16.51
N TYR A 25 3.54 -10.57 -15.25
CA TYR A 25 4.08 -9.83 -14.11
C TYR A 25 5.60 -9.79 -14.14
N HIS A 26 6.26 -10.93 -14.33
CA HIS A 26 7.72 -11.00 -14.41
C HIS A 26 8.27 -10.22 -15.60
N TYR A 27 7.63 -10.30 -16.76
CA TYR A 27 8.03 -9.51 -17.92
C TYR A 27 7.96 -8.01 -17.61
N ALA A 28 6.85 -7.54 -17.02
CA ALA A 28 6.71 -6.14 -16.64
C ALA A 28 7.73 -5.72 -15.57
N THR A 29 7.99 -6.56 -14.57
CA THR A 29 8.97 -6.27 -13.52
C THR A 29 10.42 -6.34 -14.01
N ASP A 30 10.74 -7.20 -14.97
CA ASP A 30 12.06 -7.24 -15.61
C ASP A 30 12.33 -5.93 -16.36
N LEU A 31 11.35 -5.46 -17.14
CA LEU A 31 11.45 -4.17 -17.84
C LEU A 31 11.57 -3.00 -16.87
N LEU A 32 10.78 -2.99 -15.80
CA LEU A 32 10.91 -1.99 -14.74
C LEU A 32 12.30 -2.02 -14.11
N GLY A 33 12.82 -3.22 -13.82
CA GLY A 33 14.16 -3.41 -13.27
C GLY A 33 15.26 -2.89 -14.19
N GLY A 34 15.14 -3.11 -15.50
CA GLY A 34 16.04 -2.56 -16.50
C GLY A 34 15.98 -1.03 -16.55
N PHE A 35 14.77 -0.45 -16.59
CA PHE A 35 14.58 1.00 -16.55
C PHE A 35 15.20 1.64 -15.30
N VAL A 36 14.94 1.09 -14.11
CA VAL A 36 15.50 1.60 -12.86
C VAL A 36 17.03 1.54 -12.88
N GLN A 37 17.62 0.43 -13.34
CA GLN A 37 19.07 0.30 -13.46
C GLN A 37 19.67 1.32 -14.43
N GLU A 38 19.02 1.58 -15.56
CA GLU A 38 19.45 2.58 -16.53
C GLU A 38 19.44 3.99 -15.92
N VAL A 39 18.37 4.38 -15.23
CA VAL A 39 18.29 5.68 -14.54
C VAL A 39 19.38 5.80 -13.47
N GLN A 40 19.60 4.75 -12.67
CA GLN A 40 20.59 4.76 -11.59
C GLN A 40 22.04 4.75 -12.07
N ALA A 41 22.33 4.15 -13.23
CA ALA A 41 23.65 4.17 -13.85
C ALA A 41 23.89 5.42 -14.72
N GLY A 42 22.83 6.12 -15.10
CA GLY A 42 22.87 7.24 -16.02
C GLY A 42 23.15 8.60 -15.38
N PRO A 43 23.22 9.68 -16.20
CA PRO A 43 23.48 11.03 -15.71
C PRO A 43 22.36 11.60 -14.82
N LEU A 44 21.18 10.97 -14.82
CA LEU A 44 20.00 11.38 -14.07
C LEU A 44 19.91 10.78 -12.66
N ALA A 45 20.85 9.89 -12.28
CA ALA A 45 20.80 9.12 -11.04
C ALA A 45 20.62 9.98 -9.78
N LYS A 46 21.25 11.17 -9.74
CA LYS A 46 21.24 12.07 -8.59
C LYS A 46 20.05 13.04 -8.54
N THR A 47 19.27 13.13 -9.62
CA THR A 47 18.21 14.14 -9.76
C THR A 47 16.86 13.55 -10.12
N THR A 48 16.73 12.22 -10.11
CA THR A 48 15.50 11.52 -10.46
C THR A 48 15.06 10.62 -9.33
N LEU A 49 13.80 10.77 -8.95
CA LEU A 49 13.08 9.82 -8.12
C LEU A 49 12.28 8.90 -9.04
N VAL A 50 12.44 7.61 -8.86
CA VAL A 50 11.58 6.60 -9.50
C VAL A 50 10.73 5.97 -8.41
N ALA A 51 9.41 5.94 -8.61
CA ALA A 51 8.51 5.24 -7.71
C ALA A 51 7.58 4.34 -8.51
N ALA A 52 7.39 3.11 -8.06
CA ALA A 52 6.52 2.13 -8.70
C ALA A 52 5.54 1.53 -7.69
N THR A 53 4.31 1.30 -8.15
CA THR A 53 3.26 0.62 -7.38
C THR A 53 2.36 -0.21 -8.28
N GLY A 54 1.53 -1.07 -7.69
CA GLY A 54 0.34 -1.61 -8.34
C GLY A 54 -0.89 -0.78 -7.97
N ASP A 55 -1.89 -0.69 -8.83
CA ASP A 55 -3.18 -0.07 -8.50
C ASP A 55 -4.03 -0.99 -7.62
N HIS A 56 -4.04 -2.29 -7.93
CA HIS A 56 -4.67 -3.33 -7.14
C HIS A 56 -4.01 -4.70 -7.39
N ASN A 57 -4.36 -5.68 -6.56
CA ASN A 57 -3.95 -7.06 -6.79
C ASN A 57 -4.69 -7.67 -7.98
N VAL A 58 -4.03 -8.55 -8.73
CA VAL A 58 -4.66 -9.29 -9.84
C VAL A 58 -5.49 -10.42 -9.25
N ARG A 59 -6.80 -10.36 -9.47
CA ARG A 59 -7.78 -11.30 -8.92
C ARG A 59 -7.52 -12.78 -9.28
N THR A 60 -6.74 -13.02 -10.33
CA THR A 60 -6.41 -14.34 -10.86
C THR A 60 -5.08 -14.90 -10.34
N PHE A 61 -4.35 -14.22 -9.45
CA PHE A 61 -3.21 -14.82 -8.74
C PHE A 61 -3.64 -15.77 -7.62
N GLY A 62 -4.89 -15.72 -7.19
CA GLY A 62 -5.40 -16.60 -6.15
C GLY A 62 -6.61 -16.01 -5.45
N ILE A 63 -7.45 -16.89 -4.93
CA ILE A 63 -8.45 -16.51 -3.93
C ILE A 63 -7.70 -16.55 -2.60
N TYR A 64 -7.62 -15.42 -1.89
CA TYR A 64 -7.07 -15.35 -0.52
C TYR A 64 -8.01 -16.05 0.49
N ALA A 65 -8.19 -17.36 0.29
CA ALA A 65 -9.19 -18.17 0.97
C ALA A 65 -8.79 -18.44 2.42
N GLU A 66 -7.49 -18.59 2.68
CA GLU A 66 -6.96 -18.75 4.04
C GLU A 66 -7.06 -17.43 4.81
N SER A 67 -7.67 -17.48 6.01
CA SER A 67 -7.83 -16.32 6.88
C SER A 67 -6.50 -15.62 7.20
N SER A 68 -5.44 -16.42 7.40
CA SER A 68 -4.07 -15.96 7.64
C SER A 68 -3.47 -15.14 6.49
N ARG A 69 -4.04 -15.23 5.28
CA ARG A 69 -3.56 -14.55 4.06
C ARG A 69 -4.46 -13.42 3.59
N ARG A 70 -5.64 -13.24 4.20
CA ARG A 70 -6.61 -12.19 3.81
C ARG A 70 -6.02 -10.78 3.81
N TYR A 71 -5.04 -10.53 4.68
CA TYR A 71 -4.32 -9.25 4.76
C TYR A 71 -3.56 -8.90 3.47
N LEU A 72 -3.26 -9.87 2.61
CA LEU A 72 -2.59 -9.71 1.32
C LEU A 72 -3.55 -9.36 0.17
N MET A 73 -4.87 -9.54 0.34
CA MET A 73 -5.87 -9.44 -0.73
C MET A 73 -5.86 -8.11 -1.49
N ARG A 74 -5.46 -7.05 -0.79
CA ARG A 74 -5.40 -5.69 -1.34
C ARG A 74 -3.98 -5.11 -1.37
N GLN A 75 -2.98 -5.90 -0.98
CA GLN A 75 -1.61 -5.42 -0.96
C GLN A 75 -1.06 -5.28 -2.36
N VAL A 76 -0.32 -4.21 -2.56
CA VAL A 76 0.44 -3.90 -3.75
C VAL A 76 1.84 -3.48 -3.30
N PRO A 77 2.89 -3.71 -4.11
CA PRO A 77 4.20 -3.16 -3.81
C PRO A 77 4.15 -1.63 -3.90
N PHE A 78 4.91 -0.93 -3.07
CA PHE A 78 5.24 0.47 -3.29
C PHE A 78 6.74 0.63 -3.04
N VAL A 79 7.50 0.86 -4.11
CA VAL A 79 8.97 0.91 -4.07
C VAL A 79 9.43 2.26 -4.60
N ILE A 80 10.41 2.85 -3.92
CA ILE A 80 10.98 4.17 -4.25
C ILE A 80 12.49 4.01 -4.41
N TRP A 81 13.03 4.49 -5.53
CA TRP A 81 14.44 4.59 -5.82
C TRP A 81 14.84 6.06 -5.99
N GLY A 82 16.01 6.42 -5.49
CA GLY A 82 16.56 7.76 -5.56
C GLY A 82 17.87 7.84 -4.80
N ASP A 83 18.70 8.84 -5.13
CA ASP A 83 19.95 9.09 -4.44
C ASP A 83 19.73 9.52 -2.98
N GLY A 84 20.53 8.98 -2.06
CA GLY A 84 20.45 9.29 -0.64
C GLY A 84 19.17 8.83 0.10
N LEU A 85 18.32 8.00 -0.51
CA LEU A 85 17.12 7.49 0.17
C LEU A 85 17.49 6.45 1.24
N ALA A 86 17.03 6.70 2.47
CA ALA A 86 17.06 5.72 3.54
C ALA A 86 15.73 4.97 3.61
N CYS A 87 15.77 3.66 3.87
CA CYS A 87 14.55 2.90 4.17
C CYS A 87 13.93 3.40 5.48
N GLY A 88 12.65 3.74 5.45
CA GLY A 88 11.89 4.15 6.63
C GLY A 88 11.58 2.98 7.57
N SER A 89 11.23 3.27 8.83
CA SER A 89 10.88 2.27 9.85
C SER A 89 9.47 1.67 9.70
N GLN A 90 8.72 2.07 8.68
CA GLN A 90 7.30 1.75 8.52
C GLN A 90 7.01 0.56 7.59
N LEU A 91 8.02 -0.20 7.15
CA LEU A 91 7.89 -1.23 6.11
C LEU A 91 6.85 -2.33 6.43
N SER A 92 6.59 -2.61 7.71
CA SER A 92 5.62 -3.61 8.15
C SER A 92 4.25 -3.03 8.54
N LEU A 93 4.10 -1.71 8.54
CA LEU A 93 2.87 -1.04 8.98
C LEU A 93 1.85 -0.94 7.84
N PRO A 94 0.54 -1.05 8.12
CA PRO A 94 -0.50 -0.84 7.11
C PRO A 94 -0.40 0.53 6.43
N ALA A 95 -0.32 0.56 5.11
CA ALA A 95 -0.30 1.76 4.27
C ALA A 95 -1.21 1.57 3.06
N SER A 96 -1.62 2.66 2.41
CA SER A 96 -2.35 2.60 1.14
C SER A 96 -1.90 3.67 0.15
N HIS A 97 -2.47 3.69 -1.06
CA HIS A 97 -2.18 4.69 -2.09
C HIS A 97 -2.30 6.13 -1.61
N ARG A 98 -3.11 6.38 -0.57
CA ARG A 98 -3.25 7.70 0.03
C ARG A 98 -1.92 8.26 0.56
N ASP A 99 -0.98 7.39 0.92
CA ASP A 99 0.31 7.72 1.52
C ASP A 99 1.39 8.03 0.46
N MET A 100 1.12 7.73 -0.82
CA MET A 100 2.09 7.90 -1.91
C MET A 100 2.48 9.36 -2.11
N PHE A 101 1.53 10.26 -2.36
CA PHE A 101 1.86 11.67 -2.62
C PHE A 101 2.46 12.40 -1.42
N PRO A 102 1.94 12.25 -0.18
CA PRO A 102 2.59 12.83 1.00
C PRO A 102 4.02 12.33 1.23
N THR A 103 4.36 11.13 0.72
CA THR A 103 5.73 10.61 0.73
C THR A 103 6.58 11.17 -0.41
N LEU A 104 6.04 11.20 -1.64
CA LEU A 104 6.80 11.57 -2.85
C LEU A 104 6.96 13.07 -3.06
N LEU A 105 5.96 13.89 -2.70
CA LEU A 105 6.00 15.34 -2.95
C LEU A 105 7.17 16.04 -2.24
N PRO A 106 7.45 15.78 -0.94
CA PRO A 106 8.63 16.35 -0.29
C PRO A 106 9.95 15.90 -0.91
N LEU A 107 10.05 14.62 -1.31
CA LEU A 107 11.23 14.10 -2.00
C LEU A 107 11.46 14.80 -3.35
N ALA A 108 10.38 15.08 -4.08
CA ALA A 108 10.41 15.82 -5.34
C ALA A 108 10.64 17.35 -5.16
N GLY A 109 10.90 17.81 -3.93
CA GLY A 109 11.20 19.21 -3.63
C GLY A 109 9.96 20.11 -3.52
N VAL A 110 8.75 19.55 -3.44
CA VAL A 110 7.52 20.32 -3.21
C VAL A 110 7.46 20.78 -1.76
N ARG A 111 7.57 22.11 -1.56
CA ARG A 111 7.59 22.75 -0.23
C ARG A 111 6.30 23.50 0.12
N GLY A 112 5.39 23.66 -0.83
CA GLY A 112 4.11 24.35 -0.64
C GLY A 112 3.03 23.46 -0.01
N PRO A 113 1.88 24.04 0.37
CA PRO A 113 0.75 23.28 0.86
C PRO A 113 0.18 22.37 -0.24
N TYR A 114 -0.20 21.15 0.13
CA TYR A 114 -0.92 20.21 -0.70
C TYR A 114 -2.03 19.54 0.11
N VAL A 115 -3.04 19.01 -0.57
CA VAL A 115 -4.07 18.19 0.08
C VAL A 115 -3.41 16.97 0.68
N ASN A 116 -3.39 16.89 2.02
CA ASN A 116 -2.76 15.78 2.70
C ASN A 116 -3.67 14.54 2.70
N SER A 117 -3.45 13.65 1.73
CA SER A 117 -4.22 12.41 1.59
C SER A 117 -3.83 11.32 2.60
N GLY A 118 -2.62 11.36 3.14
CA GLY A 118 -1.99 10.22 3.82
C GLY A 118 -0.94 10.63 4.84
N ARG A 119 0.00 9.73 5.11
CA ARG A 119 1.20 10.00 5.90
C ARG A 119 2.44 9.84 5.05
N ASN A 120 3.54 10.45 5.47
CA ASN A 120 4.84 10.22 4.84
C ASN A 120 5.45 8.93 5.40
N LEU A 121 5.64 7.92 4.54
CA LEU A 121 6.13 6.60 4.94
C LEU A 121 7.62 6.55 5.28
N LEU A 122 8.37 7.61 4.98
CA LEU A 122 9.80 7.72 5.31
C LEU A 122 10.07 8.37 6.66
N LEU A 123 9.07 9.00 7.27
CA LEU A 123 9.22 9.59 8.60
C LEU A 123 8.97 8.56 9.70
N PRO A 124 9.58 8.68 10.88
CA PRO A 124 9.23 7.84 12.02
C PRO A 124 7.77 8.04 12.44
N VAL A 125 7.13 6.98 12.93
CA VAL A 125 5.80 7.04 13.55
C VAL A 125 5.97 7.17 15.05
N ALA A 126 5.31 8.15 15.65
CA ALA A 126 5.29 8.29 17.11
C ALA A 126 4.61 7.09 17.78
N ALA A 127 4.95 6.80 19.03
CA ALA A 127 4.29 5.73 19.80
C ALA A 127 2.77 5.94 19.92
N GLN A 128 2.33 7.20 19.93
CA GLN A 128 0.93 7.61 19.88
C GLN A 128 0.76 8.57 18.70
N PRO A 129 0.57 8.05 17.48
CA PRO A 129 0.44 8.89 16.30
C PRO A 129 -0.91 9.62 16.31
N ASP A 130 -0.93 10.84 15.79
CA ASP A 130 -2.20 11.53 15.52
C ASP A 130 -3.01 10.80 14.42
N PRO A 131 -4.30 11.14 14.24
CA PRO A 131 -5.16 10.46 13.28
C PRO A 131 -4.68 10.48 11.81
N LEU A 132 -3.91 11.49 11.40
CA LEU A 132 -3.39 11.58 10.03
C LEU A 132 -2.18 10.65 9.83
N ASN A 133 -1.39 10.44 10.86
CA ASN A 133 -0.14 9.65 10.85
C ASN A 133 -0.31 8.19 11.31
N ALA A 134 -1.46 7.83 11.86
CA ALA A 134 -1.73 6.48 12.32
C ALA A 134 -1.63 5.41 11.20
N PRO A 135 -1.05 4.23 11.48
CA PRO A 135 -0.81 3.16 10.51
C PRO A 135 -2.07 2.42 10.09
N ARG A 136 -2.78 3.03 9.12
CA ARG A 136 -4.02 2.52 8.56
C ARG A 136 -4.00 2.60 7.04
N ALA A 137 -4.51 1.56 6.40
CA ALA A 137 -4.72 1.48 4.97
C ALA A 137 -6.20 1.69 4.65
N LEU A 138 -6.49 2.67 3.80
CA LEU A 138 -7.85 2.93 3.31
C LEU A 138 -7.91 2.64 1.82
N PHE A 139 -8.91 1.85 1.43
CA PHE A 139 -9.25 1.57 0.04
C PHE A 139 -10.36 2.51 -0.42
N TYR A 140 -10.34 2.92 -1.69
CA TYR A 140 -11.32 3.86 -2.24
C TYR A 140 -12.77 3.32 -2.18
N THR A 141 -12.95 2.01 -2.02
CA THR A 141 -14.25 1.37 -1.81
C THR A 141 -14.76 1.48 -0.37
N GLY A 142 -14.04 2.17 0.52
CA GLY A 142 -14.41 2.36 1.92
C GLY A 142 -14.06 1.19 2.84
N GLU A 143 -13.22 0.27 2.36
CA GLU A 143 -12.63 -0.78 3.20
C GLU A 143 -11.39 -0.21 3.91
N LEU A 144 -11.25 -0.50 5.19
CA LEU A 144 -10.19 -0.01 6.07
C LEU A 144 -9.44 -1.20 6.66
N ARG A 145 -8.14 -1.05 6.86
CA ARG A 145 -7.29 -2.00 7.58
C ARG A 145 -6.37 -1.28 8.55
N ASN A 146 -6.29 -1.77 9.78
CA ASN A 146 -5.24 -1.42 10.74
C ASN A 146 -4.34 -2.65 11.01
N ALA A 147 -3.50 -2.60 12.04
CA ALA A 147 -2.61 -3.72 12.35
C ALA A 147 -3.34 -5.00 12.79
N GLN A 148 -4.58 -4.90 13.27
CA GLN A 148 -5.35 -6.03 13.82
C GLN A 148 -6.28 -6.68 12.80
N GLY A 149 -6.90 -5.89 11.93
CA GLY A 149 -7.88 -6.41 10.99
C GLY A 149 -8.41 -5.40 10.00
N MET A 150 -9.44 -5.81 9.28
CA MET A 150 -10.08 -5.05 8.23
C MET A 150 -11.60 -5.00 8.41
N TRP A 151 -12.22 -3.92 7.95
CA TRP A 151 -13.67 -3.71 8.01
C TRP A 151 -14.12 -2.69 6.97
N GLN A 152 -15.42 -2.66 6.69
CA GLN A 152 -16.06 -1.59 5.93
C GLN A 152 -16.38 -0.42 6.86
N LEU A 153 -16.02 0.79 6.45
CA LEU A 153 -16.26 2.01 7.23
C LEU A 153 -17.72 2.13 7.71
N GLY A 154 -17.89 2.37 9.01
CA GLY A 154 -19.20 2.49 9.66
C GLY A 154 -19.95 1.18 9.86
N GLN A 155 -19.37 0.03 9.50
CA GLN A 155 -19.99 -1.28 9.62
C GLN A 155 -19.20 -2.18 10.58
N GLN A 156 -19.39 -2.00 11.88
CA GLN A 156 -18.69 -2.79 12.92
C GLN A 156 -18.78 -4.31 12.69
N ASN A 157 -19.93 -4.82 12.26
CA ASN A 157 -20.17 -6.25 12.03
C ASN A 157 -19.38 -6.84 10.85
N SER A 158 -18.75 -5.99 10.03
CA SER A 158 -17.88 -6.44 8.93
C SER A 158 -16.42 -6.68 9.37
N PHE A 159 -16.09 -6.39 10.64
CA PHE A 159 -14.73 -6.54 11.13
C PHE A 159 -14.29 -7.99 11.10
N VAL A 160 -13.15 -8.22 10.45
CA VAL A 160 -12.47 -9.51 10.42
C VAL A 160 -11.00 -9.33 10.80
N CYS A 161 -10.52 -10.21 11.66
CA CYS A 161 -9.11 -10.26 12.01
C CYS A 161 -8.29 -10.70 10.80
N SER A 162 -7.37 -9.82 10.38
CA SER A 162 -6.52 -9.99 9.20
C SER A 162 -5.23 -9.18 9.37
N GLY A 163 -4.67 -9.20 10.58
CA GLY A 163 -3.33 -8.68 10.83
C GLY A 163 -2.27 -9.50 10.08
N ALA A 164 -1.13 -8.86 9.76
CA ALA A 164 0.04 -9.63 9.35
C ALA A 164 0.49 -10.53 10.51
N PRO A 165 1.07 -11.71 10.25
CA PRO A 165 1.60 -12.56 11.32
C PRO A 165 2.58 -11.77 12.20
N VAL A 166 2.33 -11.79 13.51
CA VAL A 166 3.20 -11.19 14.53
C VAL A 166 3.73 -12.28 15.45
N ALA A 167 4.93 -12.08 16.00
CA ALA A 167 5.59 -13.06 16.87
C ALA A 167 4.74 -13.44 18.10
N THR A 168 3.99 -12.47 18.64
CA THR A 168 3.09 -12.67 19.77
C THR A 168 1.67 -12.27 19.35
N PRO A 169 0.72 -13.21 19.22
CA PRO A 169 -0.66 -12.90 18.90
C PRO A 169 -1.30 -12.07 20.00
N THR A 170 -1.74 -10.86 19.67
CA THR A 170 -2.61 -10.04 20.54
C THR A 170 -4.06 -10.27 20.12
N PRO A 171 -5.03 -10.32 21.06
CA PRO A 171 -6.45 -10.32 20.71
C PRO A 171 -6.77 -9.16 19.76
N CYS A 172 -7.28 -9.50 18.58
CA CYS A 172 -7.75 -8.53 17.61
C CYS A 172 -9.17 -8.08 17.95
N SER A 173 -9.44 -6.78 17.85
CA SER A 173 -10.74 -6.20 18.16
C SER A 173 -11.04 -5.03 17.24
N PHE A 174 -12.32 -4.81 16.95
CA PHE A 174 -12.75 -3.61 16.25
C PHE A 174 -12.40 -2.36 17.07
N ASN A 175 -11.84 -1.33 16.42
CA ASN A 175 -11.53 -0.05 17.04
C ASN A 175 -12.48 1.04 16.53
N ALA A 176 -13.46 1.41 17.36
CA ALA A 176 -14.45 2.42 17.01
C ALA A 176 -13.86 3.81 16.75
N LEU A 177 -12.75 4.14 17.41
CA LEU A 177 -12.06 5.42 17.21
C LEU A 177 -11.35 5.45 15.84
N ASP A 178 -10.69 4.35 15.46
CA ASP A 178 -10.09 4.23 14.11
C ASP A 178 -11.16 4.40 13.03
N ASP A 179 -12.31 3.74 13.20
CA ASP A 179 -13.43 3.86 12.26
C ASP A 179 -13.95 5.29 12.14
N GLN A 180 -14.20 5.96 13.27
CA GLN A 180 -14.67 7.34 13.30
C GLN A 180 -13.69 8.29 12.61
N GLN A 181 -12.39 8.17 12.91
CA GLN A 181 -11.35 9.02 12.33
C GLN A 181 -11.25 8.84 10.81
N GLU A 182 -11.32 7.60 10.34
CA GLU A 182 -11.19 7.31 8.91
C GLU A 182 -12.45 7.63 8.11
N ARG A 183 -13.64 7.52 8.71
CA ARG A 183 -14.87 8.09 8.11
C ARG A 183 -14.77 9.60 7.92
N ALA A 184 -14.28 10.32 8.92
CA ALA A 184 -14.07 11.76 8.82
C ALA A 184 -13.07 12.11 7.71
N ARG A 185 -11.96 11.36 7.62
CA ARG A 185 -10.94 11.56 6.57
C ARG A 185 -11.48 11.25 5.17
N TYR A 186 -12.22 10.17 5.02
CA TYR A 186 -12.86 9.81 3.75
C TYR A 186 -13.85 10.88 3.30
N ALA A 187 -14.68 11.40 4.22
CA ALA A 187 -15.61 12.49 3.94
C ALA A 187 -14.88 13.79 3.54
N LEU A 188 -13.77 14.13 4.20
CA LEU A 188 -12.95 15.30 3.84
C LEU A 188 -12.34 15.16 2.43
N LEU A 189 -11.88 13.96 2.06
CA LEU A 189 -11.38 13.68 0.72
C LEU A 189 -12.48 13.82 -0.34
N ASP A 190 -13.66 13.24 -0.10
CA ASP A 190 -14.82 13.39 -0.98
C ASP A 190 -15.23 14.86 -1.14
N TRP A 191 -15.23 15.64 -0.05
CA TRP A 191 -15.48 17.08 -0.10
C TRP A 191 -14.45 17.80 -0.99
N ASN A 192 -13.14 17.55 -0.79
CA ASN A 192 -12.06 18.15 -1.59
C ASN A 192 -12.22 17.86 -3.09
N VAL A 193 -12.62 16.64 -3.45
CA VAL A 193 -12.90 16.27 -4.85
C VAL A 193 -14.09 17.06 -5.37
N ARG A 194 -15.22 17.08 -4.66
CA ARG A 194 -16.44 17.78 -5.11
C ARG A 194 -16.23 19.27 -5.28
N VAL A 195 -15.53 19.94 -4.37
CA VAL A 195 -15.29 21.39 -4.49
C VAL A 195 -14.34 21.72 -5.64
N SER A 196 -13.40 20.83 -5.95
CA SER A 196 -12.46 21.00 -7.07
C SER A 196 -13.11 20.78 -8.45
N LEU A 197 -14.22 20.03 -8.50
CA LEU A 197 -15.01 19.77 -9.71
C LEU A 197 -16.08 20.83 -9.99
N ARG A 198 -16.43 21.67 -9.01
CA ARG A 198 -17.31 22.83 -9.21
C ARG A 198 -16.55 23.91 -9.97
N LYS A 199 -16.52 23.77 -11.30
CA LYS A 199 -16.23 24.86 -12.25
C LYS A 199 -17.53 25.50 -12.70
#